data_AF-A0A952HZU8-F1
#
_entry.id   AF-A0A952HZU8-F1
#
_cell.length_a   1.000
_cell.length_b   1.000
_cell.length_c   1.000
_cell.angle_alpha   90.00
_cell.angle_beta   90.00
_cell.angle_gamma   90.00
#
_symmetry.space_group_name_H-M   'P 1'
#
loop_
_entity.id
_entity.type
_entity.pdbx_description
1 polymer ?
#
loop_
_entity_poly.entity_id
_entity_poly.type
_entity_poly.pdbx_seq_one_letter_code
_entity_poly.pdbx_strand_id
1 'polypeptide(L)' 'HARAAQSFAGIAIGLGLTLVHLISIPVTNTSVNPARSTSQAIFVGDWALAELWLFWVAPIIGAVLAGLVYKMIAADKA' A
#
# COMPACT_ATOMS: atom_id res chain seq x y z
N HIS A 1 -19.64 -5.14 -2.97
CA HIS A 1 -19.59 -3.68 -2.70
C HIS A 1 -20.90 -3.06 -2.19
N ALA A 2 -21.97 -3.82 -1.94
CA ALA A 2 -23.28 -3.28 -1.54
C ALA A 2 -23.39 -2.79 -0.07
N ARG A 3 -22.32 -2.86 0.74
CA ARG A 3 -22.35 -2.59 2.19
C ARG A 3 -21.56 -1.36 2.65
N ALA A 4 -20.69 -0.81 1.80
CA ALA A 4 -19.90 0.36 2.14
C ALA A 4 -20.64 1.63 1.69
N ALA A 5 -20.69 2.65 2.54
CA ALA A 5 -21.20 3.96 2.15
C ALA A 5 -20.24 4.57 1.11
N GLN A 6 -20.61 4.46 -0.17
CA GLN A 6 -19.77 4.81 -1.33
C GLN A 6 -19.16 6.21 -1.22
N SER A 7 -19.89 7.15 -0.61
CA SER A 7 -19.46 8.55 -0.38
C SER A 7 -18.27 8.70 0.56
N PHE A 8 -18.01 7.73 1.45
CA PHE A 8 -16.92 7.79 2.43
C PHE A 8 -15.64 7.06 1.99
N ALA A 9 -15.64 6.42 0.82
CA ALA A 9 -14.51 5.63 0.34
C ALA A 9 -13.20 6.44 0.28
N GLY A 10 -13.26 7.68 -0.24
CA GLY A 10 -12.07 8.55 -0.36
C GLY A 10 -11.43 8.88 1.00
N ILE A 11 -12.25 9.23 2.00
CA ILE A 11 -11.78 9.53 3.36
C ILE A 11 -11.19 8.27 4.01
N ALA A 12 -11.87 7.12 3.87
CA ALA A 12 -11.40 5.87 4.44
C ALA A 12 -10.04 5.43 3.86
N ILE A 13 -9.88 5.54 2.53
CA ILE A 13 -8.61 5.22 1.85
C ILE A 13 -7.51 6.21 2.27
N GLY A 14 -7.82 7.51 2.29
CA GLY A 14 -6.86 8.55 2.66
C GLY A 14 -6.35 8.42 4.09
N LEU A 15 -7.25 8.24 5.06
CA LEU A 15 -6.87 8.02 6.46
C LEU A 15 -6.15 6.68 6.66
N GLY A 16 -6.51 5.65 5.90
CA GLY A 16 -5.77 4.38 5.89
C GLY A 16 -4.32 4.58 5.46
N LEU A 17 -4.08 5.37 4.40
CA LEU A 17 -2.73 5.71 3.96
C LEU A 17 -1.98 6.52 5.02
N THR A 18 -2.63 7.50 5.67
CA THR A 18 -2.05 8.26 6.78
C THR A 18 -1.61 7.34 7.91
N LEU A 19 -2.46 6.39 8.33
CA LEU A 19 -2.12 5.43 9.38
C LEU A 19 -0.89 4.60 9.01
N VAL A 20 -0.81 4.10 7.78
CA VAL A 20 0.34 3.32 7.30
C VAL A 20 1.63 4.13 7.39
N HIS A 21 1.59 5.43 7.08
CA HIS A 21 2.74 6.31 7.23
C HIS A 21 3.15 6.49 8.70
N LEU A 22 2.18 6.74 9.59
CA LEU A 22 2.46 6.92 11.02
C LEU A 22 3.20 5.71 11.64
N ILE A 23 2.97 4.52 11.11
CA ILE A 23 3.61 3.28 11.59
C ILE A 23 4.96 3.03 10.88
N SER A 24 5.04 3.18 9.56
CA SER A 24 6.12 2.61 8.76
C SER A 24 7.20 3.59 8.27
N ILE A 25 7.04 4.90 8.51
CA ILE A 25 8.08 5.91 8.24
C ILE A 25 9.43 5.56 8.89
N PRO A 26 9.54 5.25 10.20
CA PRO A 26 10.84 5.01 10.82
C PRO A 26 11.53 3.72 10.35
N VAL A 27 10.81 2.83 9.67
CA VAL A 27 11.33 1.53 9.22
C VAL A 27 11.81 1.57 7.77
N THR A 28 10.98 2.09 6.86
CA THR A 28 11.28 2.06 5.40
C THR A 28 11.01 3.39 4.69
N ASN A 29 10.79 4.47 5.46
CA ASN A 29 10.30 5.75 4.94
C ASN A 29 8.95 5.63 4.19
N THR A 30 8.19 4.57 4.50
CA THR A 30 6.89 4.21 3.90
C THR A 30 6.87 4.22 2.37
N SER A 31 7.12 3.06 1.77
CA SER A 31 6.87 2.87 0.34
C SER A 31 5.37 2.65 0.06
N VAL A 32 4.86 1.44 0.31
CA VAL A 32 3.51 0.91 0.00
C VAL A 32 2.94 1.26 -1.38
N ASN A 33 3.77 1.81 -2.27
CA ASN A 33 3.43 2.30 -3.60
C ASN A 33 4.70 2.29 -4.46
N PRO A 34 4.83 1.31 -5.36
CA PRO A 34 6.03 1.16 -6.20
C PRO A 34 6.32 2.40 -7.08
N ALA A 35 5.29 3.09 -7.57
CA ALA A 35 5.46 4.30 -8.38
C ALA A 35 6.03 5.47 -7.55
N ARG A 36 5.59 5.61 -6.29
CA ARG A 36 6.12 6.61 -5.35
C ARG A 36 7.58 6.35 -4.98
N SER A 37 7.98 5.09 -4.83
CA SER A 37 9.38 4.73 -4.58
C SER A 37 10.25 4.94 -5.81
N THR A 38 9.75 4.56 -6.99
CA THR A 38 10.46 4.72 -8.27
C THR A 38 10.73 6.20 -8.57
N SER A 39 9.75 7.07 -8.31
CA SER A 39 9.91 8.51 -8.59
C SER A 39 11.10 9.11 -7.85
N GLN A 40 11.31 8.77 -6.57
CA GLN A 40 12.44 9.29 -5.80
C GLN A 40 13.75 8.58 -6.14
N ALA A 41 13.72 7.25 -6.31
CA ALA A 41 14.90 6.45 -6.55
C ALA A 41 15.67 6.85 -7.82
N ILE A 42 14.96 7.29 -8.87
CA ILE A 42 15.59 7.77 -10.11
C ILE A 42 16.39 9.07 -9.88
N PHE A 43 15.94 9.96 -9.01
CA PHE A 43 16.64 11.22 -8.72
C PHE A 43 17.76 11.04 -7.68
N VAL A 44 17.60 10.11 -6.73
CA VAL A 44 18.63 9.80 -5.73
C VAL A 44 19.76 8.96 -6.33
N GLY A 45 19.42 7.98 -7.18
CA GLY A 45 20.36 7.05 -7.78
C GLY A 45 20.96 6.03 -6.79
N ASP A 46 22.02 5.36 -7.24
CA ASP A 46 22.89 4.49 -6.44
C ASP A 46 22.14 3.53 -5.51
N TRP A 47 22.29 3.67 -4.19
CA TRP A 47 21.68 2.82 -3.18
C TRP A 47 20.14 2.74 -3.29
N ALA A 48 19.48 3.83 -3.68
CA ALA A 48 18.01 3.86 -3.76
C ALA A 48 17.47 3.03 -4.93
N LEU A 49 18.23 2.94 -6.04
CA LEU A 49 17.90 2.06 -7.16
C LEU A 49 18.21 0.59 -6.83
N ALA A 50 19.29 0.34 -6.09
CA ALA A 50 19.66 -1.01 -5.65
C ALA A 50 18.60 -1.65 -4.74
N GLU A 51 17.92 -0.86 -3.90
CA GLU A 51 16.86 -1.33 -3.00
C GLU A 51 15.44 -1.29 -3.61
N LEU A 52 15.26 -0.63 -4.76
CA LEU A 52 13.95 -0.35 -5.35
C LEU A 52 13.10 -1.61 -5.59
N TRP A 53 13.73 -2.75 -5.91
CA TRP A 53 13.02 -4.00 -6.18
C TRP A 53 12.15 -4.46 -4.99
N LEU A 54 12.60 -4.23 -3.76
CA LEU A 54 11.87 -4.60 -2.54
C LEU A 54 10.56 -3.82 -2.45
N PHE A 55 10.60 -2.54 -2.84
CA PHE A 55 9.44 -1.64 -2.88
C PHE A 55 8.48 -1.90 -4.04
N TRP A 56 8.82 -2.81 -4.95
CA TRP A 56 7.88 -3.39 -5.91
C TRP A 56 7.28 -4.69 -5.37
N VAL A 57 8.13 -5.63 -4.95
CA VAL A 57 7.71 -6.97 -4.56
C VAL A 57 6.82 -6.93 -3.30
N ALA A 58 7.24 -6.25 -2.24
CA ALA A 58 6.52 -6.28 -0.97
C ALA A 58 5.12 -5.64 -1.05
N PRO A 59 4.92 -4.44 -1.65
CA PRO A 59 3.58 -3.87 -1.76
C PRO A 59 2.63 -4.69 -2.64
N ILE A 60 3.12 -5.28 -3.73
CA ILE A 60 2.29 -6.11 -4.62
C ILE A 60 1.82 -7.38 -3.91
N ILE A 61 2.74 -8.09 -3.25
CA ILE A 61 2.39 -9.29 -2.46
C ILE A 61 1.39 -8.91 -1.36
N GLY A 62 1.64 -7.82 -0.63
CA GLY A 62 0.74 -7.31 0.40
C GLY A 62 -0.67 -7.00 -0.14
N ALA A 63 -0.77 -6.35 -1.31
CA ALA A 63 -2.04 -6.05 -1.95
C ALA A 63 -2.82 -7.30 -2.36
N VAL A 64 -2.12 -8.30 -2.94
CA VAL A 64 -2.73 -9.59 -3.29
C VAL A 64 -3.24 -10.31 -2.04
N LEU A 65 -2.43 -10.40 -0.98
CA LEU A 65 -2.83 -11.02 0.28
C LEU A 65 -4.01 -10.30 0.92
N ALA A 66 -4.01 -8.97 0.95
CA ALA A 66 -5.12 -8.18 1.47
C ALA A 66 -6.42 -8.45 0.69
N GLY A 67 -6.35 -8.54 -0.65
CA GLY A 67 -7.49 -8.88 -1.49
C GLY A 67 -8.03 -10.29 -1.23
N LEU A 68 -7.14 -11.27 -1.07
CA LEU A 68 -7.51 -12.65 -0.72
C LEU A 68 -8.16 -12.74 0.66
N VAL A 69 -7.56 -12.10 1.66
CA VAL A 69 -8.09 -12.06 3.04
C VAL A 69 -9.46 -11.39 3.05
N TYR A 70 -9.62 -10.26 2.37
CA TYR A 70 -10.92 -9.59 2.24
C TYR A 70 -11.96 -10.52 1.61
N LYS A 71 -11.60 -11.21 0.52
CA LYS A 71 -12.50 -12.18 -0.12
C LYS A 71 -12.88 -13.29 0.85
N MET A 72 -11.95 -13.90 1.58
CA MET A 72 -12.26 -15.00 2.50
C MET A 72 -13.20 -14.58 3.63
N ILE A 73 -12.98 -13.39 4.20
CA ILE A 73 -13.74 -12.93 5.38
C ILE A 73 -15.08 -12.29 4.98
N ALA A 74 -15.10 -11.53 3.87
CA ALA A 74 -16.27 -10.76 3.46
C ALA A 74 -17.16 -11.48 2.44
N ALA A 75 -16.67 -12.52 1.73
CA ALA A 75 -17.50 -13.27 0.79
C ALA A 75 -18.52 -14.20 1.47
N ASP A 76 -18.28 -14.61 2.72
CA ASP A 76 -19.19 -15.49 3.48
C ASP A 76 -20.48 -14.77 3.95
N LYS A 77 -20.63 -13.50 3.62
CA LYS A 77 -21.81 -12.68 3.91
C LYS A 77 -22.47 -12.13 2.64
N ALA A 78 -22.21 -12.73 1.47
CA ALA A 78 -22.90 -12.40 0.22
C ALA A 78 -24.17 -13.25 0.05
#